data_AF-M4BP62-F1
#
_entry.id   AF-M4BP62-F1
#
_cell.length_a   1.000
_cell.length_b   1.000
_cell.length_c   1.000
_cell.angle_alpha   90.00
_cell.angle_beta   90.00
_cell.angle_gamma   90.00
#
_symmetry.space_group_name_H-M   'P 1'
#
loop_
_entity.id
_entity.type
_entity.pdbx_description
1 polymer ?
#
loop_
_entity_poly.entity_id
_entity_poly.type
_entity_poly.pdbx_seq_one_letter_code
_entity_poly.pdbx_strand_id
1 'polypeptide(L)'
;MRFFYPCVLVSPVELTTGTTTSQHTIDRVVTFLQLLEKNPHRGPTKRVLTNHEVSSFQFDTAVRGSFYHGLLEPKRHPSVGDIITPHPGPPLDGHHSKIRANDTMSL
;
A
#
# COMPACT_ATOMS: atom_id res chain seq x y z
N MET A 1 -3.40 15.42 -5.10
CA MET A 1 -3.92 14.67 -3.94
C MET A 1 -5.40 14.39 -4.18
N ARG A 2 -5.86 13.16 -3.98
CA ARG A 2 -7.25 12.78 -4.21
C ARG A 2 -7.83 12.13 -2.96
N PHE A 3 -8.85 12.76 -2.39
CA PHE A 3 -9.68 12.19 -1.33
C PHE A 3 -10.77 11.32 -1.92
N PHE A 4 -11.23 10.35 -1.13
CA PHE A 4 -12.39 9.53 -1.46
C PHE A 4 -13.62 10.07 -0.72
N TYR A 5 -14.78 10.04 -1.36
CA TYR A 5 -16.01 10.53 -0.77
C TYR A 5 -16.67 9.44 0.10
N PRO A 6 -17.19 9.79 1.29
CA PRO A 6 -17.09 11.08 1.97
C PRO A 6 -15.72 11.27 2.65
N CYS A 7 -15.08 12.42 2.40
CA CYS A 7 -13.67 12.65 2.76
C CYS A 7 -13.40 12.69 4.27
N VAL A 8 -14.41 12.87 5.11
CA VAL A 8 -14.26 12.83 6.57
C VAL A 8 -14.16 11.39 7.07
N LEU A 9 -14.99 10.48 6.55
CA LEU A 9 -15.07 9.09 7.02
C LEU A 9 -14.04 8.18 6.35
N VAL A 10 -13.66 8.48 5.11
CA VAL A 10 -12.73 7.63 4.36
C VAL A 10 -11.30 8.07 4.65
N SER A 11 -10.52 7.17 5.26
CA SER A 11 -9.12 7.43 5.63
C SER A 11 -8.13 7.41 4.45
N PRO A 12 -8.26 6.53 3.44
CA PRO A 12 -7.36 6.52 2.28
C PRO A 12 -7.27 7.86 1.55
N VAL A 13 -6.06 8.27 1.17
CA VAL A 13 -5.77 9.45 0.35
C VAL A 13 -4.71 9.12 -0.69
N GLU A 14 -5.02 9.39 -1.95
CA GLU A 14 -4.10 9.10 -3.05
C GLU A 14 -3.18 10.30 -3.34
N LEU A 15 -1.87 10.04 -3.36
CA LEU A 15 -0.82 10.99 -3.71
C LEU A 15 -0.26 10.70 -5.10
N THR A 16 -0.53 11.61 -6.03
CA THR A 16 0.08 11.64 -7.37
C THR A 16 1.18 12.70 -7.38
N THR A 17 2.39 12.32 -7.79
CA THR A 17 3.56 13.19 -7.85
C THR A 17 3.88 13.54 -9.29
N GLY A 18 4.15 14.81 -9.57
CA GLY A 18 4.70 15.24 -10.86
C GLY A 18 6.22 15.01 -10.92
N THR A 19 6.79 15.07 -12.13
CA THR A 19 8.24 14.88 -12.37
C THR A 19 9.12 15.87 -11.60
N THR A 20 8.60 17.06 -11.30
CA THR A 20 9.30 18.12 -10.56
C THR A 20 9.01 18.11 -9.06
N THR A 21 8.19 17.18 -8.57
CA THR A 21 7.81 17.13 -7.15
C THR A 21 8.97 16.56 -6.33
N SER A 22 9.54 17.38 -5.44
CA SER A 22 10.64 16.93 -4.57
C SER A 22 10.16 15.97 -3.48
N GLN A 23 11.02 15.04 -3.08
CA GLN A 23 10.75 14.08 -2.00
C GLN A 23 10.37 14.79 -0.69
N HIS A 24 11.10 15.85 -0.33
CA HIS A 24 10.80 16.68 0.84
C HIS A 24 9.37 17.25 0.85
N THR A 25 8.85 17.66 -0.32
CA THR A 25 7.47 18.13 -0.43
C THR A 25 6.49 17.00 -0.15
N ILE A 26 6.79 15.79 -0.62
CA ILE A 26 5.94 14.62 -0.41
C ILE A 26 5.95 14.22 1.07
N ASP A 27 7.11 14.23 1.73
CA ASP A 27 7.23 13.88 3.15
C ASP A 27 6.41 14.82 4.02
N ARG A 28 6.50 16.14 3.76
CA ARG A 28 5.66 17.13 4.46
C ARG A 28 4.16 16.90 4.27
N VAL A 29 3.76 16.51 3.06
CA VAL A 29 2.36 16.19 2.75
C VAL A 29 1.91 14.91 3.45
N VAL A 30 2.77 13.89 3.51
CA VAL A 30 2.49 12.64 4.23
C VAL A 30 2.31 12.92 5.72
N THR A 31 3.23 13.67 6.34
CA THR A 31 3.11 14.05 7.76
C THR A 31 1.82 14.83 8.02
N PHE A 32 1.48 15.80 7.17
CA PHE A 32 0.24 16.54 7.28
C PHE A 32 -1.00 15.64 7.23
N LEU A 33 -1.03 14.66 6.31
CA LEU A 33 -2.16 13.74 6.19
C LEU A 33 -2.27 12.77 7.36
N GLN A 34 -1.13 12.31 7.90
CA GLN A 34 -1.12 11.48 9.10
C GLN A 34 -1.67 12.22 10.33
N LEU A 35 -1.38 13.53 10.45
CA LEU A 35 -1.99 14.38 11.50
C LEU A 35 -3.51 14.50 11.36
N LEU A 36 -4.05 14.30 10.16
CA LEU A 36 -5.49 14.27 9.89
C LEU A 36 -6.09 12.85 9.97
N GLU A 37 -5.34 11.89 10.53
CA GLU A 37 -5.73 10.47 10.62
C GLU A 37 -6.06 9.85 9.24
N LYS A 38 -5.39 10.37 8.19
CA LYS A 38 -5.48 9.84 6.83
C LYS A 38 -4.35 8.87 6.55
N ASN A 39 -4.65 7.95 5.63
CA ASN A 39 -3.73 6.93 5.12
C ASN A 39 -3.27 7.32 3.71
N PRO A 40 -2.18 8.09 3.55
CA PRO A 40 -1.65 8.44 2.26
C PRO A 40 -0.98 7.25 1.57
N HIS A 41 -1.26 7.06 0.28
CA HIS A 41 -0.54 6.11 -0.57
C HIS A 41 -0.11 6.77 -1.88
N ARG A 42 1.06 6.37 -2.41
CA ARG A 42 1.57 6.89 -3.69
C ARG A 42 0.98 6.14 -4.87
N GLY A 43 0.78 6.88 -5.96
CA GLY A 43 0.44 6.34 -7.27
C GLY A 43 -1.01 6.59 -7.66
N PRO A 44 -1.35 6.56 -8.95
CA PRO A 44 -2.74 6.53 -9.36
C PRO A 44 -3.36 5.21 -8.88
N THR A 45 -4.44 5.25 -8.08
CA THR A 45 -5.21 4.03 -7.72
C THR A 45 -5.88 3.41 -8.96
N LYS A 46 -5.82 4.09 -10.12
CA LYS A 46 -6.30 3.60 -11.41
C LYS A 46 -5.41 2.52 -12.04
N ARG A 47 -4.82 1.60 -11.28
CA ARG A 47 -4.52 0.28 -11.88
C ARG A 47 -5.87 -0.41 -12.01
N VAL A 48 -6.48 -0.29 -13.19
CA VAL A 48 -7.66 -1.07 -13.53
C VAL A 48 -7.21 -2.52 -13.52
N LEU A 49 -7.75 -3.31 -12.59
CA LEU A 49 -7.51 -4.74 -12.56
C LEU A 49 -7.98 -5.32 -13.88
N THR A 50 -7.13 -6.11 -14.52
CA THR A 50 -7.52 -6.92 -15.67
C THR A 50 -8.55 -7.96 -15.23
N ASN A 51 -9.38 -8.41 -16.18
CA ASN A 51 -10.34 -9.50 -15.92
C ASN A 51 -9.64 -10.74 -15.32
N HIS A 52 -8.40 -11.00 -15.71
CA HIS A 52 -7.61 -12.09 -15.17
C HIS A 52 -7.35 -11.94 -13.67
N GLU A 53 -6.87 -10.77 -13.24
CA GLU A 53 -6.61 -10.49 -11.83
C GLU A 53 -7.88 -10.57 -10.98
N VAL A 54 -8.99 -10.02 -11.49
CA VAL A 54 -10.29 -10.09 -10.81
C VAL A 54 -10.73 -11.55 -10.64
N SER A 55 -10.63 -12.36 -11.70
CA SER A 55 -10.97 -13.79 -11.64
C SER A 55 -10.10 -14.56 -10.65
N SER A 56 -8.79 -14.28 -10.60
CA SER A 56 -7.88 -14.89 -9.62
C SER A 56 -8.26 -14.52 -8.18
N PHE A 57 -8.60 -13.25 -7.92
CA PHE A 57 -9.05 -12.82 -6.59
C PHE A 57 -10.36 -13.48 -6.17
N GLN A 58 -11.32 -13.60 -7.09
CA GLN A 58 -12.59 -14.28 -6.82
C GLN A 58 -12.38 -15.76 -6.48
N PHE A 59 -11.50 -16.43 -7.23
CA PHE A 59 -11.15 -17.82 -6.96
C PHE A 59 -10.48 -18.00 -5.59
N ASP A 60 -9.46 -17.20 -5.28
CA ASP A 60 -8.77 -17.27 -3.97
C ASP A 60 -9.75 -17.03 -2.81
N THR A 61 -10.64 -16.04 -2.97
CA THR A 61 -11.67 -15.74 -1.97
C THR A 61 -12.64 -16.92 -1.79
N ALA A 62 -13.08 -17.56 -2.89
CA ALA A 62 -13.97 -18.71 -2.84
C ALA A 62 -13.30 -19.93 -2.17
N VAL A 63 -12.01 -20.17 -2.43
CA VAL A 63 -11.23 -21.24 -1.79
C VAL A 63 -11.09 -20.97 -0.30
N ARG A 64 -10.66 -19.76 0.09
CA ARG A 64 -10.49 -19.39 1.51
C ARG A 64 -11.80 -19.36 2.29
N GLY A 65 -12.90 -18.98 1.65
CA GLY A 65 -14.24 -18.99 2.22
C GLY A 65 -14.94 -20.35 2.19
N SER A 66 -14.31 -21.40 1.65
CA SER A 66 -14.94 -22.73 1.47
C SER A 66 -16.23 -22.72 0.63
N PHE A 67 -16.37 -21.74 -0.26
CA PHE A 67 -17.47 -21.64 -1.23
C PHE A 67 -17.11 -22.24 -2.60
N TYR A 68 -15.87 -22.72 -2.74
CA TYR A 68 -15.42 -23.34 -3.96
C TYR A 68 -15.87 -24.81 -4.04
N HIS A 69 -16.84 -25.09 -4.91
CA HIS A 69 -17.44 -26.43 -5.06
C HIS A 69 -16.86 -27.26 -6.22
N GLY A 70 -15.70 -26.87 -6.78
CA GLY A 70 -14.97 -27.69 -7.76
C GLY A 70 -15.61 -27.81 -9.15
N LEU A 71 -16.63 -27.00 -9.48
CA LEU A 71 -17.38 -27.09 -10.74
C LEU A 71 -16.65 -26.54 -11.98
N LEU A 72 -15.45 -25.99 -11.82
CA LEU A 72 -14.59 -25.54 -12.92
C LEU A 72 -13.18 -26.03 -12.63
N GLU A 73 -12.56 -26.82 -13.51
CA GLU A 73 -11.15 -27.18 -13.31
C GLU A 73 -10.31 -25.89 -13.21
N PRO A 74 -9.52 -25.70 -12.13
CA PRO A 74 -8.64 -24.56 -12.04
C PRO A 74 -7.66 -24.65 -13.21
N LYS A 75 -7.72 -23.70 -14.14
CA LYS A 75 -6.60 -23.46 -15.04
C LYS A 75 -5.42 -23.12 -14.15
N ARG A 76 -4.56 -24.11 -13.88
CA ARG A 76 -3.36 -23.98 -13.06
C ARG A 76 -2.48 -22.93 -13.70
N HIS A 77 -2.59 -21.71 -13.20
CA HIS A 77 -1.76 -20.58 -13.55
C HIS A 77 -1.08 -20.09 -12.27
N PRO A 78 0.14 -19.56 -12.41
CA PRO A 78 1.06 -19.37 -11.31
C PRO A 78 0.42 -18.50 -10.22
N SER A 79 0.85 -18.74 -8.98
CA SER A 79 0.20 -18.17 -7.79
C SER A 79 0.06 -16.65 -7.91
N VAL A 80 -0.91 -16.06 -7.20
CA VAL A 80 -1.07 -14.59 -7.16
C VAL A 80 0.25 -13.88 -6.79
N GLY A 81 1.15 -14.55 -6.06
CA GLY A 81 2.50 -14.06 -5.75
C GLY A 81 3.47 -13.96 -6.94
N ASP A 82 3.19 -14.62 -8.05
CA ASP A 82 3.99 -14.55 -9.29
C ASP A 82 3.42 -13.53 -10.30
N ILE A 83 2.13 -13.20 -10.21
CA ILE A 83 1.46 -12.23 -11.10
C ILE A 83 1.55 -10.82 -10.52
N ILE A 84 1.42 -10.70 -9.21
CA ILE A 84 1.67 -9.47 -8.48
C ILE A 84 3.09 -9.61 -7.97
N THR A 85 4.08 -9.10 -8.70
CA THR A 85 5.29 -8.66 -8.02
C THR A 85 4.86 -7.47 -7.17
N PRO A 86 4.80 -7.53 -5.82
CA PRO A 86 4.87 -6.31 -5.07
C PRO A 86 6.21 -5.69 -5.45
N HIS A 87 6.22 -4.67 -6.31
CA HIS A 87 7.38 -3.81 -6.35
C HIS A 87 7.39 -3.12 -4.99
N PRO A 88 8.37 -3.40 -4.12
CA PRO A 88 8.58 -2.53 -2.99
C PRO A 88 8.81 -1.15 -3.59
N GLY A 89 8.01 -0.17 -3.19
CA GLY A 89 8.45 1.20 -3.36
C GLY A 89 9.85 1.33 -2.73
N PRO A 90 10.71 2.24 -3.22
CA PRO A 90 12.03 2.44 -2.63
C PRO A 90 11.89 2.55 -1.10
N PRO A 91 12.77 1.90 -0.32
CA PRO A 91 12.67 1.86 1.13
C PRO A 91 12.50 3.27 1.68
N LEU A 92 11.53 3.46 2.58
CA LEU A 92 11.57 4.56 3.51
C LEU A 92 12.55 4.16 4.62
N ASP A 93 13.83 4.15 4.30
CA ASP A 93 14.86 3.86 5.29
C ASP A 93 14.95 5.01 6.29
N GLY A 94 14.87 4.63 7.56
CA GLY A 94 14.98 5.55 8.67
C GLY A 94 14.45 5.00 9.98
N HIS A 95 14.86 3.78 10.34
CA HIS A 95 14.89 3.33 11.74
C HIS A 95 15.47 4.45 12.62
N HIS A 96 14.63 5.11 13.43
CA HIS A 96 15.12 5.69 14.68
C HIS A 96 15.06 4.59 15.74
N SER A 97 16.10 3.77 15.75
CA SER A 97 16.56 3.10 16.96
C SER A 97 16.76 4.16 18.04
N LYS A 98 16.17 3.95 19.20
CA LYS A 98 16.44 4.74 20.41
C LYS A 98 17.92 4.58 20.77
N ILE A 99 18.75 5.56 20.43
CA ILE A 99 20.06 5.71 21.06
C ILE A 99 19.82 6.40 22.40
N ARG A 100 19.79 5.61 23.47
CA ARG A 100 19.91 6.13 24.84
C ARG A 100 21.40 6.31 25.11
N ALA A 101 21.94 7.47 24.76
CA ALA A 101 23.22 7.93 25.26
C ALA A 101 22.99 8.53 26.64
N ASN A 102 23.29 7.77 27.70
CA ASN A 102 23.66 8.37 28.98
C ASN A 102 25.15 8.09 29.13
N ASP A 103 25.95 9.09 28.78
CA ASP A 103 27.38 9.12 29.04
C ASP A 103 27.62 9.17 30.55
N THR A 104 28.44 8.23 31.00
CA THR A 104 29.20 8.30 32.23
C THR A 104 30.33 9.32 32.02
N MET A 105 30.32 10.42 32.77
CA MET A 105 31.53 11.20 33.03
C MET A 105 31.71 11.29 34.54
N SER A 106 32.70 10.52 35.00
CA SER A 106 33.30 10.63 36.32
C SER A 106 34.07 11.95 36.44
N LEU A 107 33.93 12.59 37.59
CA LEU A 107 35.03 13.22 38.33
C LEU A 107 34.87 12.83 39.80
#